data_AF-A0A8H5AF78-F1
#
_entry.id   AF-A0A8H5AF78-F1
#
_cell.length_a   1.000
_cell.length_b   1.000
_cell.length_c   1.000
_cell.angle_alpha   90.00
_cell.angle_beta   90.00
_cell.angle_gamma   90.00
#
_symmetry.space_group_name_H-M   'P 1'
#
loop_
_entity.id
_entity.type
_entity.pdbx_description
1 polymer ?
#
loop_
_entity_poly.entity_id
_entity_poly.type
_entity_poly.pdbx_seq_one_letter_code
_entity_poly.pdbx_strand_id
1 'polypeptide(L)'
;MNLPRLQRQEEIRQWYKNRIKEADEKLQNSSIDVGCLDFRHLAERIMAAEGAMFTEGASFNLLRRLVDEPGVAAKIDCVVQAGTLDLAKNIFTNQFNIALDRESAAYVLDSSHLFRNFVAVPTHTSQSISFSFDKLEENGFFSLARWILCFNRGEDPLKVAEGNVTLAGQHRDATIKLPDLAMILLTFDFEAYPRETSKVEVQVVQGESLLFVQSESGILAFLPKDGHIYKTVDLVALLTSVH
;
A
#
# COMPACT_ATOMS: atom_id res chain seq x y z
N MET A 1 -7.71 19.51 -19.18
CA MET A 1 -8.95 19.88 -18.45
C MET A 1 -8.74 21.21 -17.75
N ASN A 2 -9.42 22.29 -18.18
CA ASN A 2 -9.29 23.66 -17.65
C ASN A 2 -10.43 24.07 -16.70
N LEU A 3 -10.91 23.16 -15.86
CA LEU A 3 -11.93 23.50 -14.87
C LEU A 3 -11.32 24.15 -13.62
N PRO A 4 -11.99 25.12 -12.98
CA PRO A 4 -11.62 25.63 -11.66
C PRO A 4 -11.50 24.53 -10.60
N ARG A 5 -10.60 24.70 -9.62
CA ARG A 5 -10.28 23.69 -8.60
C ARG A 5 -11.51 23.11 -7.90
N LEU A 6 -12.44 23.97 -7.47
CA LEU A 6 -13.65 23.53 -6.74
C LEU A 6 -14.58 22.70 -7.61
N GLN A 7 -14.75 23.07 -8.87
CA GLN A 7 -15.55 22.29 -9.82
C GLN A 7 -14.90 20.94 -10.10
N ARG A 8 -13.57 20.90 -10.30
CA ARG A 8 -12.85 19.62 -10.43
C ARG A 8 -13.03 18.72 -9.21
N GLN A 9 -12.96 19.28 -8.01
CA GLN A 9 -13.17 18.50 -6.79
C GLN A 9 -14.58 17.91 -6.72
N GLU A 10 -15.60 18.67 -7.11
CA GLU A 10 -16.97 18.19 -7.10
C GLU A 10 -17.23 17.13 -8.18
N GLU A 11 -16.69 17.32 -9.39
CA GLU A 11 -16.76 16.28 -10.44
C GLU A 11 -16.08 14.98 -10.00
N ILE A 12 -14.91 15.06 -9.37
CA ILE A 12 -14.22 13.88 -8.83
C ILE A 12 -15.08 13.20 -7.76
N ARG A 13 -15.67 13.96 -6.82
CA ARG A 13 -16.57 13.39 -5.81
C ARG A 13 -17.78 12.71 -6.43
N GLN A 14 -18.40 13.35 -7.42
CA GLN A 14 -19.56 12.78 -8.10
C GLN A 14 -19.18 11.53 -8.88
N TRP A 15 -18.01 11.53 -9.51
CA TRP A 15 -17.48 10.34 -10.17
C TRP A 15 -17.29 9.18 -9.18
N TYR A 16 -16.68 9.41 -8.02
CA TYR A 16 -16.54 8.38 -6.98
C TYR A 16 -17.90 7.87 -6.48
N LYS A 17 -18.86 8.76 -6.21
CA LYS A 17 -20.22 8.37 -5.81
C LYS A 17 -20.89 7.46 -6.85
N ASN A 18 -20.76 7.81 -8.13
CA ASN A 18 -21.31 7.01 -9.22
C ASN A 18 -20.61 5.63 -9.29
N ARG A 19 -19.28 5.56 -9.13
CA ARG A 19 -18.54 4.30 -9.16
C ARG A 19 -18.86 3.39 -7.97
N ILE A 20 -19.01 3.96 -6.77
CA ILE A 20 -19.46 3.21 -5.58
C ILE A 20 -20.84 2.61 -5.85
N LYS A 21 -21.79 3.41 -6.36
CA LYS A 21 -23.13 2.94 -6.69
C LYS A 21 -23.12 1.81 -7.73
N GLU A 22 -22.37 1.97 -8.82
CA GLU A 22 -22.25 0.92 -9.84
C GLU A 22 -21.62 -0.36 -9.30
N ALA A 23 -20.67 -0.26 -8.37
CA ALA A 23 -20.02 -1.41 -7.75
C ALA A 23 -20.96 -2.12 -6.76
N ASP A 24 -21.67 -1.36 -5.92
CA ASP A 24 -22.70 -1.86 -5.01
C ASP A 24 -23.80 -2.62 -5.77
N GLU A 25 -24.32 -2.03 -6.86
CA GLU A 25 -25.31 -2.68 -7.74
C GLU A 25 -24.84 -4.02 -8.31
N LYS A 26 -23.55 -4.13 -8.68
CA LYS A 26 -22.97 -5.39 -9.18
C LYS A 26 -22.76 -6.44 -8.09
N LEU A 27 -22.62 -6.01 -6.85
CA LEU A 27 -22.26 -6.85 -5.70
C LEU A 27 -23.43 -7.13 -4.76
N GLN A 28 -24.65 -6.72 -5.12
CA GLN A 28 -25.88 -6.87 -4.30
C GLN A 28 -26.12 -8.27 -3.72
N ASN A 29 -25.65 -9.32 -4.39
CA ASN A 29 -25.82 -10.71 -3.95
C ASN A 29 -24.54 -11.33 -3.35
N SER A 30 -23.53 -10.51 -3.05
CA SER A 30 -22.28 -10.94 -2.44
C SER A 30 -22.24 -10.57 -0.95
N SER A 31 -21.30 -11.17 -0.22
CA SER A 31 -21.00 -10.76 1.16
C SER A 31 -20.10 -9.52 1.24
N ILE A 32 -19.81 -8.88 0.10
CA ILE A 32 -18.92 -7.74 -0.02
C ILE A 32 -19.77 -6.47 0.08
N ASP A 33 -19.45 -5.63 1.04
CA ASP A 33 -20.08 -4.33 1.26
C ASP A 33 -19.26 -3.24 0.55
N VAL A 34 -19.92 -2.41 -0.25
CA VAL A 34 -19.29 -1.30 -0.99
C VAL A 34 -20.02 -0.01 -0.70
N GLY A 35 -19.33 0.91 -0.02
CA GLY A 35 -19.91 2.19 0.36
C GLY A 35 -18.86 3.26 0.57
N CYS A 36 -19.34 4.47 0.88
CA CYS A 36 -18.47 5.49 1.48
C CYS A 36 -17.96 4.99 2.83
N LEU A 37 -16.72 5.33 3.19
CA LEU A 37 -16.16 4.98 4.48
C LEU A 37 -16.96 5.66 5.61
N ASP A 38 -17.80 4.87 6.29
CA ASP A 38 -18.40 5.22 7.56
C ASP A 38 -17.48 4.71 8.68
N PHE A 39 -16.79 5.66 9.31
CA PHE A 39 -15.83 5.34 10.36
C PHE A 39 -16.47 4.70 11.59
N ARG A 40 -17.68 5.13 11.96
CA ARG A 40 -18.38 4.56 13.12
C ARG A 40 -18.75 3.11 12.82
N HIS A 41 -19.29 2.86 11.64
CA HIS A 41 -19.63 1.51 11.22
C HIS A 41 -18.39 0.60 11.13
N LEU A 42 -17.27 1.12 10.61
CA LEU A 42 -15.99 0.40 10.60
C LEU A 42 -15.53 0.03 12.02
N ALA A 43 -15.53 0.99 12.96
CA ALA A 43 -15.15 0.77 14.34
C ALA A 43 -16.05 -0.28 15.02
N GLU A 44 -17.37 -0.20 14.83
CA GLU A 44 -18.34 -1.18 15.33
C GLU A 44 -18.05 -2.59 14.78
N ARG A 45 -17.73 -2.72 13.48
CA ARG A 45 -17.37 -4.01 12.86
C ARG A 45 -16.07 -4.59 13.42
N ILE A 46 -15.04 -3.76 13.62
CA ILE A 46 -13.78 -4.20 14.24
C ILE A 46 -14.04 -4.66 15.69
N MET A 47 -14.85 -3.90 16.43
CA MET A 47 -15.24 -4.26 17.80
C MET A 47 -16.07 -5.53 17.90
N ALA A 48 -16.87 -5.86 16.89
CA ALA A 48 -17.64 -7.10 16.85
C ALA A 48 -16.80 -8.33 16.45
N ALA A 49 -15.68 -8.15 15.74
CA ALA A 49 -14.81 -9.24 15.30
C ALA A 49 -13.91 -9.79 16.43
N GLU A 50 -13.41 -11.02 16.27
CA GLU A 50 -12.36 -11.57 17.14
C GLU A 50 -11.03 -10.81 16.95
N GLY A 51 -10.78 -10.36 15.73
CA GLY A 51 -9.66 -9.51 15.37
C GLY A 51 -9.78 -9.03 13.93
N ALA A 52 -9.06 -7.96 13.61
CA ALA A 52 -9.01 -7.41 12.26
C ALA A 52 -7.56 -7.34 11.78
N MET A 53 -7.31 -7.75 10.55
CA MET A 53 -6.06 -7.48 9.85
C MET A 53 -6.19 -6.16 9.10
N PHE A 54 -5.30 -5.22 9.36
CA PHE A 54 -5.27 -3.91 8.70
C PHE A 54 -3.94 -3.73 7.97
N THR A 55 -3.99 -3.66 6.64
CA THR A 55 -2.81 -3.42 5.81
C THR A 55 -2.86 -2.01 5.22
N GLU A 56 -1.88 -1.16 5.55
CA GLU A 56 -1.84 0.24 5.12
C GLU A 56 -0.71 0.48 4.12
N GLY A 57 -1.07 0.94 2.92
CA GLY A 57 -0.16 1.35 1.85
C GLY A 57 -0.20 2.85 1.56
N ALA A 58 -0.99 3.62 2.31
CA ALA A 58 -1.20 5.05 2.11
C ALA A 58 -0.89 5.86 3.38
N SER A 59 -1.45 7.07 3.48
CA SER A 59 -1.18 7.96 4.61
C SER A 59 -1.79 7.43 5.92
N PHE A 60 -1.19 7.81 7.04
CA PHE A 60 -1.55 7.33 8.38
C PHE A 60 -2.83 7.95 8.95
N ASN A 61 -3.59 8.71 8.15
CA ASN A 61 -4.72 9.49 8.64
C ASN A 61 -5.86 8.60 9.20
N LEU A 62 -6.18 7.49 8.52
CA LEU A 62 -7.19 6.56 9.02
C LEU A 62 -6.70 5.81 10.26
N LEU A 63 -5.44 5.35 10.25
CA LEU A 63 -4.81 4.72 11.42
C LEU A 63 -4.81 5.63 12.64
N ARG A 64 -4.51 6.93 12.47
CA ARG A 64 -4.57 7.93 13.55
C ARG A 64 -5.93 7.91 14.24
N ARG A 65 -7.01 7.95 13.46
CA ARG A 65 -8.37 7.88 13.97
C ARG A 65 -8.66 6.55 14.68
N LEU A 66 -8.18 5.42 14.14
CA LEU A 66 -8.39 4.10 14.74
C LEU A 66 -7.63 3.94 16.08
N VAL A 67 -6.44 4.53 16.21
CA VAL A 67 -5.68 4.55 17.47
C VAL A 67 -6.41 5.32 18.56
N ASP A 68 -7.06 6.42 18.19
CA ASP A 68 -7.79 7.27 19.13
C ASP A 68 -9.10 6.64 19.64
N GLU A 69 -9.59 5.57 19.01
CA GLU A 69 -10.81 4.86 19.42
C GLU A 69 -10.50 3.75 20.45
N PRO A 70 -10.93 3.90 21.71
CA PRO A 70 -10.61 2.95 22.77
C PRO A 70 -11.13 1.54 22.45
N GLY A 71 -10.25 0.55 22.52
CA GLY A 71 -10.58 -0.87 22.29
C GLY A 71 -10.58 -1.30 20.82
N VAL A 72 -10.73 -0.38 19.87
CA VAL A 72 -10.67 -0.68 18.43
C VAL A 72 -9.24 -1.07 18.03
N ALA A 73 -8.25 -0.23 18.33
CA ALA A 73 -6.84 -0.51 18.01
C ALA A 73 -6.36 -1.84 18.60
N ALA A 74 -6.77 -2.14 19.83
CA ALA A 74 -6.41 -3.37 20.54
C ALA A 74 -6.94 -4.67 19.90
N LYS A 75 -7.80 -4.57 18.87
CA LYS A 75 -8.26 -5.70 18.05
C LYS A 75 -7.57 -5.83 16.70
N ILE A 76 -6.73 -4.87 16.34
CA ILE A 76 -6.14 -4.78 15.01
C ILE A 76 -4.71 -5.31 15.01
N ASP A 77 -4.43 -6.29 14.15
CA ASP A 77 -3.09 -6.58 13.67
C ASP A 77 -2.79 -5.67 12.48
N CYS A 78 -1.86 -4.76 12.64
CA CYS A 78 -1.54 -3.74 11.66
C CYS A 78 -0.23 -4.08 10.94
N VAL A 79 -0.24 -4.02 9.62
CA VAL A 79 0.98 -4.07 8.79
C VAL A 79 1.00 -2.85 7.88
N VAL A 80 2.05 -2.03 7.97
CA VAL A 80 2.13 -0.75 7.25
C VAL A 80 3.35 -0.67 6.34
N GLN A 81 3.19 -0.20 5.11
CA GLN A 81 4.31 0.11 4.22
C GLN A 81 4.82 1.51 4.61
N ALA A 82 5.76 1.56 5.55
CA ALA A 82 6.22 2.83 6.11
C ALA A 82 7.67 2.80 6.59
N GLY A 83 8.26 3.99 6.61
CA GLY A 83 9.61 4.20 7.12
C GLY A 83 10.71 3.78 6.17
N THR A 84 11.92 4.20 6.50
CA THR A 84 13.14 3.82 5.81
C THR A 84 14.25 3.63 6.85
N LEU A 85 15.20 2.76 6.56
CA LEU A 85 16.45 2.64 7.32
C LEU A 85 17.57 3.51 6.72
N ASP A 86 17.29 4.14 5.59
CA ASP A 86 18.24 4.96 4.85
C ASP A 86 17.49 6.12 4.18
N LEU A 87 17.69 7.34 4.70
CA LEU A 87 17.04 8.54 4.17
C LEU A 87 17.44 8.82 2.72
N ALA A 88 18.63 8.38 2.27
CA ALA A 88 19.08 8.58 0.89
C ALA A 88 18.23 7.82 -0.13
N LYS A 89 17.44 6.84 0.32
CA LYS A 89 16.51 6.07 -0.53
C LYS A 89 15.13 6.72 -0.66
N ASN A 90 14.85 7.79 0.08
CA ASN A 90 13.58 8.48 -0.04
C ASN A 90 13.62 9.47 -1.22
N ILE A 91 12.48 9.58 -1.91
CA ILE A 91 12.27 10.61 -2.94
C ILE A 91 11.99 11.98 -2.28
N PHE A 92 11.38 11.95 -1.08
CA PHE A 92 11.08 13.12 -0.27
C PHE A 92 11.90 13.09 1.03
N THR A 93 11.86 14.15 1.83
CA THR A 93 12.45 14.18 3.18
C THR A 93 12.07 12.95 4.02
N ASN A 94 10.80 12.56 3.95
CA ASN A 94 10.27 11.36 4.59
C ASN A 94 9.94 10.29 3.55
N GLN A 95 9.80 9.03 3.99
CA GLN A 95 9.19 7.99 3.17
C GLN A 95 7.80 8.45 2.71
N PHE A 96 7.38 8.09 1.49
CA PHE A 96 6.21 8.67 0.82
C PHE A 96 4.94 8.69 1.68
N ASN A 97 4.56 7.57 2.28
CA ASN A 97 3.35 7.46 3.10
C ASN A 97 3.42 8.28 4.39
N ILE A 98 4.61 8.41 4.97
CA ILE A 98 4.89 9.34 6.08
C ILE A 98 4.80 10.79 5.59
N ALA A 99 5.33 11.11 4.40
CA ALA A 99 5.35 12.47 3.86
C ALA A 99 3.94 13.01 3.53
N LEU A 100 2.98 12.12 3.23
CA LEU A 100 1.58 12.50 2.97
C LEU A 100 0.90 13.11 4.20
N ASP A 101 1.21 12.62 5.40
CA ASP A 101 0.69 13.13 6.67
C ASP A 101 1.65 12.77 7.82
N ARG A 102 2.70 13.59 7.97
CA ARG A 102 3.81 13.33 8.91
C ARG A 102 3.33 13.33 10.36
N GLU A 103 2.38 14.20 10.69
CA GLU A 103 1.87 14.32 12.06
C GLU A 103 1.10 13.06 12.46
N SER A 104 0.18 12.61 11.61
CA SER A 104 -0.52 11.34 11.83
C SER A 104 0.45 10.17 11.89
N ALA A 105 1.46 10.12 11.01
CA ALA A 105 2.46 9.06 11.00
C ALA A 105 3.28 9.03 12.29
N ALA A 106 3.84 10.16 12.71
CA ALA A 106 4.61 10.25 13.94
C ALA A 106 3.80 9.80 15.15
N TYR A 107 2.55 10.25 15.24
CA TYR A 107 1.67 9.87 16.35
C TYR A 107 1.36 8.37 16.38
N VAL A 108 0.98 7.79 15.25
CA VAL A 108 0.61 6.36 15.18
C VAL A 108 1.83 5.49 15.46
N LEU A 109 3.01 5.86 14.97
CA LEU A 109 4.24 5.12 15.22
C LEU A 109 4.60 5.14 16.73
N ASP A 110 4.48 6.29 17.38
CA ASP A 110 4.66 6.44 18.84
C ASP A 110 3.61 5.63 19.64
N SER A 111 2.39 5.58 19.12
CA SER A 111 1.24 4.87 19.72
C SER A 111 1.08 3.43 19.22
N SER A 112 2.07 2.87 18.52
CA SER A 112 2.00 1.55 17.88
C SER A 112 1.71 0.41 18.87
N HIS A 113 2.12 0.57 20.12
CA HIS A 113 1.88 -0.37 21.22
C HIS A 113 0.40 -0.48 21.64
N LEU A 114 -0.48 0.43 21.20
CA LEU A 114 -1.92 0.36 21.45
C LEU A 114 -2.64 -0.63 20.53
N PHE A 115 -2.01 -1.04 19.44
CA PHE A 115 -2.53 -2.07 18.56
C PHE A 115 -2.30 -3.47 19.14
N ARG A 116 -3.09 -4.45 18.70
CA ARG A 116 -2.85 -5.86 19.05
C ARG A 116 -1.47 -6.31 18.58
N ASN A 117 -1.14 -5.96 17.36
CA ASN A 117 0.18 -6.10 16.77
C ASN A 117 0.40 -4.95 15.80
N PHE A 118 1.64 -4.46 15.70
CA PHE A 118 1.99 -3.41 14.75
C PHE A 118 3.34 -3.72 14.12
N VAL A 119 3.32 -3.87 12.79
CA VAL A 119 4.49 -4.18 12.00
C VAL A 119 4.65 -3.14 10.91
N ALA A 120 5.87 -2.62 10.74
CA ALA A 120 6.22 -1.83 9.57
C ALA A 120 7.00 -2.66 8.53
N VAL A 121 6.78 -2.35 7.26
CA VAL A 121 7.56 -2.84 6.12
C VAL A 121 8.27 -1.65 5.49
N PRO A 122 9.55 -1.42 5.85
CA PRO A 122 10.31 -0.29 5.35
C PRO A 122 10.47 -0.32 3.83
N THR A 123 10.69 0.84 3.23
CA THR A 123 10.84 1.01 1.77
C THR A 123 11.88 0.06 1.17
N HIS A 124 13.05 -0.08 1.81
CA HIS A 124 14.10 -0.95 1.26
C HIS A 124 13.66 -2.43 1.19
N THR A 125 12.80 -2.87 2.13
CA THR A 125 12.28 -4.23 2.17
C THR A 125 11.23 -4.44 1.09
N SER A 126 10.24 -3.57 1.02
CA SER A 126 9.19 -3.68 0.01
C SER A 126 9.73 -3.51 -1.42
N GLN A 127 10.80 -2.72 -1.59
CA GLN A 127 11.50 -2.56 -2.86
C GLN A 127 12.49 -3.69 -3.18
N SER A 128 12.76 -4.66 -2.30
CA SER A 128 13.60 -5.82 -2.66
C SER A 128 12.87 -6.77 -3.62
N ILE A 129 11.54 -6.77 -3.59
CA ILE A 129 10.70 -7.57 -4.49
C ILE A 129 10.43 -6.76 -5.78
N SER A 130 10.47 -7.43 -6.93
CA SER A 130 10.17 -6.82 -8.24
C SER A 130 9.10 -7.64 -8.97
N PHE A 131 8.37 -6.98 -9.86
CA PHE A 131 7.26 -7.60 -10.59
C PHE A 131 7.49 -7.43 -12.10
N SER A 132 7.35 -8.53 -12.84
CA SER A 132 7.20 -8.51 -14.30
C SER A 132 5.73 -8.39 -14.67
N PHE A 133 5.46 -7.79 -15.83
CA PHE A 133 4.10 -7.43 -16.26
C PHE A 133 3.89 -7.55 -17.76
N ASP A 134 4.91 -7.96 -18.50
CA ASP A 134 4.93 -8.08 -19.96
C ASP A 134 3.78 -8.94 -20.50
N LYS A 135 3.36 -9.95 -19.73
CA LYS A 135 2.29 -10.88 -20.08
C LYS A 135 0.88 -10.42 -19.72
N LEU A 136 0.69 -9.27 -19.07
CA LEU A 136 -0.64 -8.83 -18.62
C LEU A 136 -1.62 -8.69 -19.79
N GLU A 137 -1.18 -8.11 -20.91
CA GLU A 137 -2.02 -7.93 -22.11
C GLU A 137 -2.40 -9.28 -22.72
N GLU A 138 -1.44 -10.20 -22.85
CA GLU A 138 -1.66 -11.55 -23.39
C GLU A 138 -2.65 -12.36 -22.56
N ASN A 139 -2.76 -12.06 -21.26
CA ASN A 139 -3.65 -12.75 -20.31
C ASN A 139 -4.93 -11.96 -20.02
N GLY A 140 -5.29 -10.98 -20.86
CA GLY A 140 -6.57 -10.28 -20.77
C GLY A 140 -6.62 -9.14 -19.75
N PHE A 141 -5.52 -8.82 -19.06
CA PHE A 141 -5.43 -7.73 -18.07
C PHE A 141 -5.09 -6.37 -18.72
N PHE A 142 -5.72 -6.05 -19.85
CA PHE A 142 -5.43 -4.84 -20.64
C PHE A 142 -5.56 -3.53 -19.86
N SER A 143 -6.59 -3.41 -19.01
CA SER A 143 -6.76 -2.20 -18.20
C SER A 143 -5.59 -2.01 -17.24
N LEU A 144 -5.22 -3.06 -16.50
CA LEU A 144 -4.09 -3.01 -15.57
C LEU A 144 -2.78 -2.70 -16.32
N ALA A 145 -2.58 -3.30 -17.50
CA ALA A 145 -1.42 -3.03 -18.32
C ALA A 145 -1.29 -1.54 -18.69
N ARG A 146 -2.38 -0.92 -19.13
CA ARG A 146 -2.43 0.51 -19.43
C ARG A 146 -2.20 1.38 -18.21
N TRP A 147 -2.74 0.99 -17.05
CA TRP A 147 -2.47 1.69 -15.78
C TRP A 147 -0.98 1.66 -15.45
N ILE A 148 -0.32 0.51 -15.57
CA ILE A 148 1.13 0.40 -15.32
C ILE A 148 1.94 1.27 -16.29
N LEU A 149 1.61 1.25 -17.59
CA LEU A 149 2.28 2.11 -18.58
C LEU A 149 2.17 3.59 -18.22
N CYS A 150 0.95 4.07 -17.98
CA CYS A 150 0.72 5.49 -17.71
C CYS A 150 1.30 5.93 -16.35
N PHE A 151 1.04 5.17 -15.28
CA PHE A 151 1.36 5.60 -13.91
C PHE A 151 2.75 5.20 -13.47
N ASN A 152 3.16 3.95 -13.72
CA ASN A 152 4.45 3.44 -13.23
C ASN A 152 5.58 3.67 -14.23
N ARG A 153 5.29 3.76 -15.53
CA ARG A 153 6.30 4.03 -16.57
C ARG A 153 6.28 5.47 -17.09
N GLY A 154 5.27 6.25 -16.72
CA GLY A 154 5.15 7.65 -17.13
C GLY A 154 4.90 7.82 -18.63
N GLU A 155 4.35 6.80 -19.28
CA GLU A 155 4.04 6.85 -20.72
C GLU A 155 2.85 7.77 -21.00
N ASP A 156 2.86 8.38 -22.17
CA ASP A 156 1.79 9.29 -22.59
C ASP A 156 0.46 8.53 -22.70
N PRO A 157 -0.59 8.92 -21.94
CA PRO A 157 -1.87 8.22 -21.95
C PRO A 157 -2.53 8.12 -23.33
N LEU A 158 -2.33 9.11 -24.21
CA LEU A 158 -2.86 9.07 -25.58
C LEU A 158 -2.14 8.01 -26.40
N LYS A 159 -0.81 7.93 -26.32
CA LYS A 159 -0.02 6.91 -27.02
C LYS A 159 -0.37 5.49 -26.54
N VAL A 160 -0.58 5.32 -25.25
CA VAL A 160 -1.01 4.05 -24.65
C VAL A 160 -2.43 3.68 -25.12
N ALA A 161 -3.35 4.65 -25.16
CA ALA A 161 -4.72 4.42 -25.61
C ALA A 161 -4.80 4.05 -27.10
N GLU A 162 -3.94 4.64 -27.94
CA GLU A 162 -3.80 4.34 -29.36
C GLU A 162 -3.07 3.02 -29.65
N GLY A 163 -2.48 2.38 -28.64
CA GLY A 163 -1.73 1.13 -28.80
C GLY A 163 -0.31 1.33 -29.37
N ASN A 164 0.18 2.57 -29.41
CA ASN A 164 1.54 2.89 -29.88
C ASN A 164 2.62 2.46 -28.87
N VAL A 165 2.24 2.34 -27.59
CA VAL A 165 3.09 1.84 -26.51
C VAL A 165 2.37 0.67 -25.84
N THR A 166 3.06 -0.46 -25.72
CA THR A 166 2.54 -1.70 -25.10
C THR A 166 3.57 -2.28 -24.14
N LEU A 167 3.13 -3.17 -23.25
CA LEU A 167 4.03 -3.87 -22.34
C LEU A 167 4.92 -4.85 -23.11
N ALA A 168 4.32 -5.65 -23.99
CA ALA A 168 5.05 -6.64 -24.79
C ALA A 168 5.98 -6.03 -25.85
N GLY A 169 5.84 -4.73 -26.15
CA GLY A 169 6.70 -3.98 -27.04
C GLY A 169 7.85 -3.31 -26.30
N GLN A 170 7.64 -2.07 -25.88
CA GLN A 170 8.69 -1.18 -25.36
C GLN A 170 9.13 -1.52 -23.93
N HIS A 171 8.37 -2.35 -23.21
CA HIS A 171 8.61 -2.65 -21.80
C HIS A 171 8.67 -4.17 -21.52
N ARG A 172 9.02 -5.00 -22.52
CA ARG A 172 8.94 -6.48 -22.45
C ARG A 172 9.76 -7.11 -21.31
N ASP A 173 10.91 -6.53 -20.98
CA ASP A 173 11.77 -7.03 -19.90
C ASP A 173 11.82 -6.08 -18.70
N ALA A 174 10.94 -5.07 -18.70
CA ALA A 174 10.90 -4.10 -17.62
C ALA A 174 10.27 -4.73 -16.38
N THR A 175 10.78 -4.32 -15.22
CA THR A 175 10.18 -4.65 -13.93
C THR A 175 9.79 -3.38 -13.21
N ILE A 176 8.81 -3.51 -12.32
CA ILE A 176 8.39 -2.43 -11.43
C ILE A 176 8.51 -2.86 -9.98
N LYS A 177 8.63 -1.87 -9.11
CA LYS A 177 8.48 -2.02 -7.67
C LYS A 177 7.05 -1.65 -7.31
N LEU A 178 6.37 -2.54 -6.60
CA LEU A 178 5.02 -2.33 -6.06
C LEU A 178 5.08 -2.52 -4.55
N PRO A 179 5.50 -1.49 -3.78
CA PRO A 179 5.79 -1.64 -2.37
C PRO A 179 4.64 -2.21 -1.53
N ASP A 180 3.42 -1.77 -1.80
CA ASP A 180 2.23 -2.21 -1.06
C ASP A 180 1.89 -3.67 -1.36
N LEU A 181 2.03 -4.09 -2.63
CA LEU A 181 1.85 -5.48 -3.01
C LEU A 181 2.96 -6.37 -2.42
N ALA A 182 4.20 -5.89 -2.40
CA ALA A 182 5.30 -6.58 -1.74
C ALA A 182 5.06 -6.75 -0.23
N MET A 183 4.53 -5.72 0.44
CA MET A 183 4.10 -5.82 1.84
C MET A 183 3.05 -6.92 2.05
N ILE A 184 2.04 -7.00 1.17
CA ILE A 184 1.02 -8.05 1.22
C ILE A 184 1.66 -9.43 1.09
N LEU A 185 2.55 -9.64 0.11
CA LEU A 185 3.26 -10.92 -0.09
C LEU A 185 4.11 -11.31 1.13
N LEU A 186 4.89 -10.37 1.67
CA LEU A 186 5.70 -10.57 2.88
C LEU A 186 4.84 -10.92 4.11
N THR A 187 3.59 -10.47 4.13
CA THR A 187 2.67 -10.69 5.25
C THR A 187 1.99 -12.05 5.15
N PHE A 188 1.42 -12.37 3.99
CA PHE A 188 0.52 -13.52 3.84
C PHE A 188 1.15 -14.75 3.16
N ASP A 189 2.28 -14.59 2.47
CA ASP A 189 2.99 -15.68 1.78
C ASP A 189 4.47 -15.70 2.19
N PHE A 190 4.71 -15.69 3.51
CA PHE A 190 6.06 -15.63 4.08
C PHE A 190 6.89 -16.90 3.82
N GLU A 191 6.29 -17.99 3.36
CA GLU A 191 7.01 -19.18 2.92
C GLU A 191 7.69 -18.96 1.56
N ALA A 192 6.97 -18.39 0.59
CA ALA A 192 7.53 -18.03 -0.71
C ALA A 192 8.35 -16.73 -0.66
N TYR A 193 8.01 -15.82 0.25
CA TYR A 193 8.64 -14.52 0.45
C TYR A 193 9.23 -14.40 1.86
N PRO A 194 10.34 -15.12 2.13
CA PRO A 194 10.89 -15.23 3.46
C PRO A 194 11.47 -13.91 3.94
N ARG A 195 11.13 -13.54 5.17
CA ARG A 195 11.53 -12.29 5.82
C ARG A 195 12.10 -12.53 7.20
N GLU A 196 12.83 -11.55 7.68
CA GLU A 196 13.23 -11.46 9.08
C GLU A 196 12.33 -10.49 9.83
N THR A 197 12.13 -10.76 11.12
CA THR A 197 11.44 -9.83 12.01
C THR A 197 12.48 -9.23 12.95
N SER A 198 12.64 -7.92 12.88
CA SER A 198 13.51 -7.13 13.76
C SER A 198 12.70 -6.08 14.48
N LYS A 199 13.30 -5.31 15.39
CA LYS A 199 12.69 -4.12 15.96
C LYS A 199 13.40 -2.86 15.52
N VAL A 200 12.64 -1.79 15.41
CA VAL A 200 13.14 -0.46 15.02
C VAL A 200 12.57 0.61 15.93
N GLU A 201 13.40 1.59 16.24
CA GLU A 201 12.98 2.84 16.84
C GLU A 201 12.89 3.93 15.77
N VAL A 202 11.97 4.86 15.98
CA VAL A 202 11.78 6.00 15.08
C VAL A 202 12.58 7.17 15.63
N GLN A 203 13.60 7.60 14.89
CA GLN A 203 14.40 8.77 15.22
C GLN A 203 14.02 9.95 14.32
N VAL A 204 13.96 11.14 14.92
CA VAL A 204 13.80 12.38 14.17
C VAL A 204 15.19 12.91 13.79
N VAL A 205 15.49 12.91 12.50
CA VAL A 205 16.75 13.38 11.92
C VAL A 205 16.52 14.73 11.24
N GLN A 206 17.46 15.67 11.43
CA GLN A 206 17.39 17.02 10.86
C GLN A 206 16.10 17.78 11.21
N GLY A 207 15.46 17.44 12.34
CA GLY A 207 14.25 18.11 12.84
C GLY A 207 12.94 17.73 12.15
N GLU A 208 12.97 16.95 11.06
CA GLU A 208 11.77 16.66 10.26
C GLU A 208 11.68 15.24 9.69
N SER A 209 12.81 14.56 9.46
CA SER A 209 12.84 13.24 8.82
C SER A 209 12.68 12.13 9.85
N LEU A 210 11.77 11.19 9.61
CA LEU A 210 11.62 9.98 10.41
C LEU A 210 12.50 8.87 9.82
N LEU A 211 13.53 8.49 10.56
CA LEU A 211 14.46 7.40 10.24
C LEU A 211 14.18 6.22 11.16
N PHE A 212 14.09 5.02 10.60
CA PHE A 212 14.02 3.79 11.39
C PHE A 212 15.43 3.31 11.67
N VAL A 213 15.74 3.11 12.94
CA VAL A 213 17.03 2.60 13.40
C VAL A 213 16.81 1.27 14.09
N GLN A 214 17.55 0.25 13.69
CA GLN A 214 17.47 -1.07 14.32
C GLN A 214 17.75 -0.95 15.83
N SER A 215 16.93 -1.60 16.64
CA SER A 215 17.00 -1.59 18.11
C SER A 215 16.51 -2.94 18.66
N GLU A 216 16.75 -3.18 19.95
CA GLU A 216 16.18 -4.30 20.71
C GLU A 216 14.73 -4.02 21.20
N SER A 217 14.30 -2.76 21.07
CA SER A 217 12.98 -2.22 21.43
C SER A 217 12.33 -1.50 20.25
N GLY A 218 11.06 -1.12 20.43
CA GLY A 218 10.29 -0.35 19.46
C GLY A 218 9.37 -1.22 18.60
N ILE A 219 9.17 -0.76 17.37
CA ILE A 219 8.18 -1.28 16.43
C ILE A 219 8.74 -2.53 15.75
N LEU A 220 7.91 -3.57 15.56
CA LEU A 220 8.33 -4.71 14.73
C LEU A 220 8.48 -4.25 13.29
N ALA A 221 9.55 -4.69 12.63
CA ALA A 221 9.78 -4.44 11.22
C ALA A 221 10.04 -5.75 10.48
N PHE A 222 9.41 -5.91 9.32
CA PHE A 222 9.80 -6.95 8.39
C PHE A 222 10.96 -6.45 7.55
N LEU A 223 12.07 -7.18 7.59
CA LEU A 223 13.26 -6.92 6.79
C LEU A 223 13.47 -8.07 5.79
N PRO A 224 14.21 -7.83 4.69
CA PRO A 224 14.63 -8.91 3.81
C PRO A 224 15.36 -9.97 4.62
N LYS A 225 15.09 -11.25 4.36
CA LYS A 225 15.91 -12.31 4.93
C LYS A 225 17.35 -12.18 4.43
N ASP A 226 18.31 -12.23 5.34
CA ASP A 226 19.71 -12.03 4.99
C ASP A 226 20.18 -13.06 3.97
N GLY A 227 20.95 -12.59 2.99
CA GLY A 227 21.40 -13.39 1.84
C GLY A 227 20.30 -13.89 0.89
N HIS A 228 19.02 -13.60 1.15
CA HIS A 228 17.93 -14.02 0.26
C HIS A 228 17.75 -13.04 -0.90
N ILE A 229 17.78 -13.59 -2.13
CA ILE A 229 17.51 -12.84 -3.35
C ILE A 229 16.11 -13.21 -3.84
N TYR A 230 15.17 -12.27 -3.72
CA TYR A 230 13.83 -12.44 -4.26
C TYR A 230 13.88 -12.50 -5.78
N LYS A 231 13.33 -13.56 -6.36
CA LYS A 231 13.10 -13.63 -7.80
C LYS A 231 12.04 -12.60 -8.19
N THR A 232 12.13 -12.12 -9.43
CA THR A 232 11.05 -11.32 -10.01
C THR A 232 9.76 -12.13 -10.03
N VAL A 233 8.69 -11.53 -9.53
CA VAL A 233 7.37 -12.11 -9.43
C VAL A 233 6.63 -11.87 -10.75
N ASP A 234 6.10 -12.93 -11.34
CA ASP A 234 5.22 -12.80 -12.50
C ASP A 234 3.83 -12.32 -12.01
N LEU A 235 3.47 -11.08 -12.34
CA LEU A 235 2.23 -10.48 -11.87
C LEU A 235 0.99 -11.20 -12.42
N VAL A 236 1.08 -11.79 -13.61
CA VAL A 236 -0.02 -12.62 -14.14
C VAL A 236 -0.20 -13.86 -13.28
N ALA A 237 0.89 -14.56 -12.97
CA ALA A 237 0.83 -15.76 -12.14
C ALA A 237 0.17 -15.44 -10.79
N LEU A 238 0.58 -14.34 -10.15
CA LEU A 238 -0.01 -13.90 -8.89
C LEU A 238 -1.50 -13.56 -9.00
N LEU A 239 -1.93 -12.87 -10.05
CA LEU A 239 -3.34 -12.49 -10.23
C LEU A 239 -4.23 -13.70 -10.55
N THR A 240 -3.68 -14.72 -11.19
CA THR A 240 -4.42 -15.95 -11.56
C THR A 240 -4.38 -17.03 -10.47
N SER A 241 -3.46 -16.96 -9.52
CA SER A 241 -3.36 -17.92 -8.41
C SER A 241 -4.34 -17.64 -7.27
N VAL A 242 -5.00 -16.49 -7.26
CA VAL A 242 -6.02 -16.12 -6.26
C VAL A 242 -7.39 -16.67 -6.71
N HIS A 243 -7.56 -17.98 -6.64
CA HIS A 243 -8.83 -18.69 -6.85
C HIS A 243 -9.02 -19.80 -5.82
#